data_AF-A0A0Q1AMI3-F1
#
_entry.id   AF-A0A0Q1AMI3-F1
#
_cell.length_a   1.000
_cell.length_b   1.000
_cell.length_c   1.000
_cell.angle_alpha   90.00
_cell.angle_beta   90.00
_cell.angle_gamma   90.00
#
_symmetry.space_group_name_H-M   'P 1'
#
loop_
_entity.id
_entity.type
_entity.pdbx_description
1 polymer ?
#
loop_
_entity_poly.entity_id
_entity_poly.type
_entity_poly.pdbx_seq_one_letter_code
_entity_poly.pdbx_strand_id
1 'polypeptide(L)'
;MAINFEVLHKDIAGRCGKLRVGPKTVKTPVLLPVINPHIPLITPKEMQRMGVEALITNAYIFYKSTRFRDAALESGLHAVLDFDGVIMTDSGAFQQSVYGDVEITNTETVAFQRAIGSEIIVPMDIATPPGAEYPVARAELDLTMERIREALTVVDDGHLAAPVQGGRFTDLREDAGRRVRDLGVTFCPVGAVVPLMESYRYRELVDVVLAAKQGLSPSSCVHLFGAGHPSMLALAAAMGCDVFDSAAYALYAREGRYMTTHGSLKIGELAELPCACEVCRSHTARELGDSPDRERLLALHNLHVTLAEIARIRQSIQDGTLWELVDERCRNHPRLLSGYRRLLARAPGLEAQDRVSKRRFFYRGSESCGRTEVIRYHRTADRIPVGKRVMIACTEQDAPPGEGFDTVLRFKPPFGPYPPELAETYPVGQSEIPEWDADMVRAGCAGIRSLVAANPGSAFTVVTGESWLPVFEEELGTTGVRFGTI
;
A
#
# COMPACT_ATOMS: atom_id res chain seq x y z
N MET A 1 -2.16 15.42 24.04
CA MET A 1 -2.74 14.04 24.14
C MET A 1 -2.16 13.25 22.98
N ALA A 2 -1.50 12.11 23.20
CA ALA A 2 -0.67 11.50 22.15
C ALA A 2 -1.47 10.85 21.00
N ILE A 3 -1.02 11.05 19.75
CA ILE A 3 -1.35 10.15 18.62
C ILE A 3 -0.69 8.80 18.89
N ASN A 4 -1.48 7.72 18.83
CA ASN A 4 -0.98 6.35 19.01
C ASN A 4 -1.49 5.45 17.88
N PHE A 5 -0.62 4.55 17.40
CA PHE A 5 -0.94 3.59 16.37
C PHE A 5 -0.72 2.15 16.83
N GLU A 6 -1.81 1.39 16.90
CA GLU A 6 -1.83 -0.02 17.29
C GLU A 6 -2.08 -0.89 16.07
N VAL A 7 -1.17 -1.83 15.78
CA VAL A 7 -1.33 -2.80 14.67
C VAL A 7 -2.12 -4.02 15.16
N LEU A 8 -3.19 -4.37 14.46
CA LEU A 8 -4.05 -5.53 14.77
C LEU A 8 -3.76 -6.72 13.86
N HIS A 9 -3.67 -6.46 12.55
CA HIS A 9 -3.37 -7.46 11.54
C HIS A 9 -2.34 -6.91 10.56
N LYS A 10 -1.48 -7.78 10.04
CA LYS A 10 -0.44 -7.41 9.09
C LYS A 10 -0.34 -8.41 7.96
N ASP A 11 -0.28 -7.97 6.70
CA ASP A 11 0.00 -8.83 5.56
C ASP A 11 0.95 -8.09 4.62
N ILE A 12 2.05 -8.72 4.23
CA ILE A 12 3.19 -8.07 3.57
C ILE A 12 3.75 -6.98 4.50
N ALA A 13 3.68 -5.71 4.09
CA ALA A 13 3.93 -4.56 4.94
C ALA A 13 2.65 -3.78 5.29
N GLY A 14 1.50 -4.18 4.75
CA GLY A 14 0.20 -3.56 5.01
C GLY A 14 -0.33 -3.92 6.39
N ARG A 15 -1.03 -2.96 7.01
CA ARG A 15 -1.45 -3.06 8.41
C ARG A 15 -2.90 -2.61 8.58
N CYS A 16 -3.71 -3.48 9.17
CA CYS A 16 -4.95 -3.06 9.81
C CYS A 16 -4.64 -2.64 11.23
N GLY A 17 -5.02 -1.42 11.60
CA GLY A 17 -4.69 -0.87 12.90
C GLY A 17 -5.76 0.07 13.45
N LYS A 18 -5.51 0.55 14.66
CA LYS A 18 -6.27 1.62 15.32
C LYS A 18 -5.36 2.82 15.47
N LEU A 19 -5.71 3.91 14.79
CA LEU A 19 -5.11 5.22 14.97
C LEU A 19 -5.94 5.97 16.01
N ARG A 20 -5.37 6.18 17.20
CA ARG A 20 -5.99 6.96 18.27
C ARG A 20 -5.43 8.38 18.24
N VAL A 21 -6.32 9.37 18.23
CA VAL A 21 -5.97 10.80 18.24
C VAL A 21 -6.82 11.47 19.29
N GLY A 22 -6.21 11.78 20.44
CA GLY A 22 -6.96 12.17 21.63
C GLY A 22 -8.02 11.11 22.01
N PRO A 23 -9.30 11.48 22.18
CA PRO A 23 -10.37 10.53 22.50
C PRO A 23 -10.89 9.76 21.27
N LYS A 24 -10.52 10.16 20.05
CA LYS A 24 -11.07 9.59 18.81
C LYS A 24 -10.22 8.42 18.33
N THR A 25 -10.85 7.47 17.65
CA THR A 25 -10.16 6.30 17.08
C THR A 25 -10.64 6.05 15.66
N VAL A 26 -9.70 5.79 14.75
CA VAL A 26 -9.93 5.54 13.32
C VAL A 26 -9.34 4.18 12.93
N LYS A 27 -10.03 3.40 12.10
CA LYS A 27 -9.52 2.11 11.59
C LYS A 27 -8.63 2.33 10.38
N THR A 28 -7.42 1.79 10.37
CA THR A 28 -6.53 1.83 9.21
C THR A 28 -6.53 0.49 8.43
N PRO A 29 -6.23 0.47 7.11
CA PRO A 29 -6.02 1.65 6.29
C PRO A 29 -7.27 2.53 6.14
N VAL A 30 -7.09 3.84 6.02
CA VAL A 30 -8.18 4.85 5.96
C VAL A 30 -7.94 5.89 4.86
N LEU A 31 -9.03 6.35 4.24
CA LEU A 31 -9.04 7.52 3.36
C LEU A 31 -9.59 8.73 4.11
N LEU A 32 -8.90 9.86 4.01
CA LEU A 32 -9.33 11.19 4.44
C LEU A 32 -9.73 12.00 3.21
N PRO A 33 -11.04 12.13 2.92
CA PRO A 33 -11.51 13.05 1.90
C PRO A 33 -11.02 14.48 2.18
N VAL A 34 -10.45 15.12 1.16
CA VAL A 34 -10.06 16.53 1.24
C VAL A 34 -11.32 17.39 1.13
N ILE A 35 -11.50 18.29 2.09
CA ILE A 35 -12.62 19.24 2.15
C ILE A 35 -12.11 20.64 1.81
N ASN A 36 -12.73 21.25 0.80
CA ASN A 36 -12.71 22.70 0.62
C ASN A 36 -14.06 23.27 1.09
N PRO A 37 -14.10 24.06 2.17
CA PRO A 37 -15.37 24.55 2.73
C PRO A 37 -16.11 25.52 1.79
N HIS A 38 -15.45 26.08 0.77
CA HIS A 38 -16.10 26.90 -0.25
C HIS A 38 -16.86 26.10 -1.31
N ILE A 39 -16.56 24.81 -1.48
CA ILE A 39 -17.12 23.98 -2.55
C ILE A 39 -17.55 22.61 -1.97
N PRO A 40 -18.57 22.57 -1.09
CA PRO A 40 -19.02 21.33 -0.47
C PRO A 40 -19.90 20.53 -1.44
N LEU A 41 -19.28 19.81 -2.40
CA LEU A 41 -20.02 18.89 -3.30
C LEU A 41 -20.73 17.79 -2.51
N ILE A 42 -20.08 17.29 -1.46
CA ILE A 42 -20.61 16.36 -0.46
C ILE A 42 -20.28 16.99 0.88
N THR A 43 -21.27 17.13 1.76
CA THR A 43 -21.03 17.72 3.07
C THR A 43 -20.28 16.73 3.98
N PRO A 44 -19.46 17.20 4.93
CA PRO A 44 -18.81 16.33 5.91
C PRO A 44 -19.80 15.44 6.68
N LYS A 45 -21.00 15.96 6.98
CA LYS A 45 -22.07 15.19 7.62
C LYS A 45 -22.54 14.01 6.77
N GLU A 46 -22.68 14.20 5.47
CA GLU A 46 -23.00 13.12 4.53
C GLU A 46 -21.85 12.10 4.45
N MET A 47 -20.60 12.56 4.41
CA MET A 47 -19.43 11.68 4.44
C MET A 47 -19.40 10.83 5.71
N GLN A 48 -19.73 11.39 6.87
CA GLN A 48 -19.84 10.65 8.12
C GLN A 48 -20.89 9.53 8.03
N ARG A 49 -22.04 9.79 7.39
CA ARG A 49 -23.06 8.75 7.12
C ARG A 49 -22.58 7.67 6.16
N MET A 50 -21.64 7.99 5.26
CA MET A 50 -20.96 7.03 4.38
C MET A 50 -19.87 6.22 5.09
N GLY A 51 -19.62 6.48 6.38
CA GLY A 51 -18.60 5.78 7.18
C GLY A 51 -17.22 6.42 7.13
N VAL A 52 -17.10 7.68 6.74
CA VAL A 52 -15.86 8.45 6.84
C VAL A 52 -15.61 8.82 8.31
N GLU A 53 -14.49 8.32 8.85
CA GLU A 53 -14.11 8.50 10.27
C GLU A 53 -13.11 9.66 10.46
N ALA A 54 -12.48 10.12 9.39
CA ALA A 54 -11.52 11.22 9.40
C ALA A 54 -11.56 12.03 8.10
N LEU A 55 -11.26 13.32 8.19
CA LEU A 55 -11.18 14.26 7.08
C LEU A 55 -9.85 14.99 7.09
N ILE A 56 -9.48 15.53 5.94
CA ILE A 56 -8.41 16.53 5.85
C ILE A 56 -8.97 17.82 5.24
N THR A 57 -8.55 18.96 5.75
CA THR A 57 -8.77 20.26 5.09
C THR A 57 -7.49 21.07 5.08
N ASN A 58 -7.51 22.27 4.53
CA ASN A 58 -6.33 23.09 4.36
C ASN A 58 -6.43 24.36 5.22
N ALA A 59 -5.51 24.51 6.18
CA ALA A 59 -5.49 25.62 7.12
C ALA A 59 -5.36 26.97 6.41
N TYR A 60 -4.61 27.05 5.30
CA TYR A 60 -4.46 28.26 4.51
C TYR A 60 -5.79 28.76 3.92
N ILE A 61 -6.68 27.85 3.52
CA ILE A 61 -8.03 28.23 3.01
C ILE A 61 -8.86 28.87 4.13
N PHE A 62 -8.84 28.28 5.33
CA PHE A 62 -9.50 28.85 6.50
C PHE A 62 -8.90 30.20 6.85
N TYR A 63 -7.57 30.29 6.91
CA TYR A 63 -6.87 31.52 7.29
C TYR A 63 -7.17 32.71 6.35
N LYS A 64 -7.22 32.46 5.03
CA LYS A 64 -7.52 33.50 4.03
C LYS A 64 -8.97 33.96 4.02
N SER A 65 -9.91 33.09 4.39
CA SER A 65 -11.33 33.45 4.35
C SER A 65 -11.76 34.03 5.69
N THR A 66 -11.95 35.36 5.79
CA THR A 66 -12.44 36.02 7.02
C THR A 66 -13.64 35.29 7.62
N ARG A 67 -14.62 34.91 6.78
CA ARG A 67 -15.80 34.15 7.23
C ARG A 67 -15.45 32.83 7.91
N PHE A 68 -14.61 31.99 7.27
CA PHE A 68 -14.28 30.68 7.81
C PHE A 68 -13.23 30.74 8.92
N ARG A 69 -12.28 31.68 8.84
CA ARG A 69 -11.32 31.97 9.89
C ARG A 69 -12.02 32.32 11.18
N ASP A 70 -12.88 33.33 11.15
CA ASP A 70 -13.51 33.88 12.35
C ASP A 70 -14.47 32.84 12.94
N ALA A 71 -15.27 32.16 12.11
CA ALA A 71 -16.14 31.07 12.56
C ALA A 71 -15.36 29.89 13.17
N ALA A 72 -14.22 29.49 12.58
CA ALA A 72 -13.41 28.39 13.11
C ALA A 72 -12.66 28.78 14.39
N LEU A 73 -12.28 30.05 14.56
CA LEU A 73 -11.69 30.55 15.81
C LEU A 73 -12.74 30.68 16.93
N GLU A 74 -13.98 31.05 16.59
CA GLU A 74 -15.07 31.19 17.55
C GLU A 74 -15.64 29.83 17.99
N SER A 75 -15.90 28.93 17.03
CA SER A 75 -16.67 27.71 17.26
C SER A 75 -15.89 26.41 17.04
N GLY A 76 -14.67 26.47 16.48
CA GLY A 76 -13.85 25.30 16.15
C GLY A 76 -14.23 24.62 14.82
N LEU A 77 -13.30 23.85 14.27
CA LEU A 77 -13.46 23.14 12.98
C LEU A 77 -14.65 22.17 12.97
N HIS A 78 -14.90 21.46 14.08
CA HIS A 78 -16.02 20.52 14.18
C HIS A 78 -17.38 21.18 13.97
N ALA A 79 -17.60 22.34 14.60
CA ALA A 79 -18.84 23.07 14.46
C ALA A 79 -18.99 23.65 13.05
N VAL A 80 -17.91 24.19 12.48
CA VAL A 80 -17.92 24.77 11.13
C VAL A 80 -18.17 23.72 10.05
N LEU A 81 -17.61 22.52 10.21
CA LEU A 81 -17.73 21.45 9.22
C LEU A 81 -18.91 20.50 9.48
N ASP A 82 -19.58 20.56 10.65
CA ASP A 82 -20.58 19.57 11.10
C ASP A 82 -20.07 18.13 10.95
N PHE A 83 -18.92 17.86 11.58
CA PHE A 83 -18.26 16.56 11.54
C PHE A 83 -17.71 16.20 12.91
N ASP A 84 -17.95 14.98 13.38
CA ASP A 84 -17.59 14.53 14.74
C ASP A 84 -16.30 13.69 14.77
N GLY A 85 -15.83 13.22 13.60
CA GLY A 85 -14.64 12.39 13.46
C GLY A 85 -13.32 13.15 13.62
N VAL A 86 -12.20 12.54 13.23
CA VAL A 86 -10.87 13.19 13.30
C VAL A 86 -10.72 14.20 12.17
N ILE A 87 -10.29 15.42 12.48
CA ILE A 87 -9.96 16.44 11.47
C ILE A 87 -8.45 16.68 11.45
N MET A 88 -7.85 16.41 10.30
CA MET A 88 -6.48 16.77 9.98
C MET A 88 -6.47 18.08 9.20
N THR A 89 -5.47 18.91 9.43
CA THR A 89 -5.22 20.12 8.63
C THR A 89 -3.87 20.04 7.95
N ASP A 90 -3.87 20.21 6.64
CA ASP A 90 -2.66 20.53 5.88
C ASP A 90 -2.28 22.01 6.11
N SER A 91 -0.99 22.31 6.10
CA SER A 91 -0.45 23.66 6.32
C SER A 91 -0.79 24.61 5.18
N GLY A 92 -0.97 24.08 3.97
CA GLY A 92 -1.12 24.86 2.76
C GLY A 92 0.19 25.45 2.23
N ALA A 93 1.35 24.91 2.66
CA ALA A 93 2.66 25.34 2.18
C ALA A 93 2.78 25.29 0.64
N PHE A 94 2.16 24.29 0.01
CA PHE A 94 2.08 24.22 -1.46
C PHE A 94 1.34 25.43 -2.05
N GLN A 95 0.14 25.73 -1.55
CA GLN A 95 -0.66 26.88 -1.99
C GLN A 95 0.05 28.22 -1.72
N GLN A 96 0.78 28.34 -0.62
CA GLN A 96 1.58 29.53 -0.36
C GLN A 96 2.72 29.67 -1.36
N SER A 97 3.43 28.58 -1.67
CA SER A 97 4.52 28.60 -2.66
C SER A 97 4.05 28.94 -4.08
N VAL A 98 2.82 28.56 -4.44
CA VAL A 98 2.24 28.78 -5.79
C VAL A 98 1.53 30.13 -5.90
N TYR A 99 0.77 30.54 -4.88
CA TYR A 99 -0.09 31.72 -4.94
C TYR A 99 0.49 32.94 -4.22
N GLY A 100 1.36 32.78 -3.23
CA GLY A 100 2.18 33.85 -2.64
C GLY A 100 1.45 35.01 -1.93
N ASP A 101 0.12 35.07 -1.89
CA ASP A 101 -0.55 36.32 -1.46
C ASP A 101 -0.61 36.56 0.05
N VAL A 102 -0.22 35.60 0.89
CA VAL A 102 -0.21 35.76 2.36
C VAL A 102 1.03 35.09 2.93
N GLU A 103 1.94 35.88 3.49
CA GLU A 103 3.08 35.40 4.26
C GLU A 103 2.61 35.08 5.69
N ILE A 104 2.55 33.79 6.02
CA ILE A 104 2.37 33.30 7.39
C ILE A 104 3.55 32.39 7.71
N THR A 105 4.10 32.52 8.90
CA THR A 105 5.24 31.72 9.33
C THR A 105 4.80 30.29 9.69
N ASN A 106 5.78 29.39 9.83
CA ASN A 106 5.56 28.02 10.26
C ASN A 106 4.89 27.95 11.64
N THR A 107 5.38 28.75 12.61
CA THR A 107 4.85 28.78 13.97
C THR A 107 3.44 29.37 14.04
N GLU A 108 3.15 30.44 13.28
CA GLU A 108 1.80 31.00 13.16
C GLU A 108 0.82 30.01 12.54
N THR A 109 1.25 29.28 11.50
CA THR A 109 0.43 28.25 10.85
C THR A 109 0.08 27.11 11.80
N VAL A 110 1.06 26.63 12.57
CA VAL A 110 0.84 25.58 13.59
C VAL A 110 -0.06 26.10 14.73
N ALA A 111 0.17 27.32 15.20
CA ALA A 111 -0.63 27.95 16.25
C ALA A 111 -2.09 28.14 15.80
N PHE A 112 -2.31 28.56 14.55
CA PHE A 112 -3.64 28.71 13.98
C PHE A 112 -4.38 27.37 13.89
N GLN A 113 -3.73 26.32 13.36
CA GLN A 113 -4.30 24.98 13.29
C GLN A 113 -4.71 24.44 14.67
N ARG A 114 -3.89 24.69 15.69
CA ARG A 114 -4.22 24.36 17.08
C ARG A 114 -5.43 25.16 17.57
N ALA A 115 -5.47 26.47 17.31
CA ALA A 115 -6.52 27.37 17.77
C ALA A 115 -7.90 27.01 17.20
N ILE A 116 -7.96 26.55 15.95
CA ILE A 116 -9.21 26.12 15.31
C ILE A 116 -9.61 24.67 15.66
N GLY A 117 -8.83 23.98 16.50
CA GLY A 117 -9.15 22.65 17.01
C GLY A 117 -8.83 21.49 16.06
N SER A 118 -7.77 21.61 15.25
CA SER A 118 -7.28 20.47 14.44
C SER A 118 -6.68 19.37 15.34
N GLU A 119 -6.98 18.11 15.04
CA GLU A 119 -6.45 16.97 15.78
C GLU A 119 -5.06 16.53 15.30
N ILE A 120 -4.83 16.59 13.98
CA ILE A 120 -3.56 16.27 13.34
C ILE A 120 -3.12 17.49 12.54
N ILE A 121 -1.98 18.05 12.95
CA ILE A 121 -1.44 19.32 12.46
C ILE A 121 -0.22 19.03 11.59
N VAL A 122 -0.24 19.51 10.35
CA VAL A 122 0.92 19.44 9.47
C VAL A 122 1.68 20.77 9.56
N PRO A 123 3.00 20.76 9.84
CA PRO A 123 3.82 21.96 9.76
C PRO A 123 4.04 22.38 8.30
N MET A 124 4.66 23.53 8.07
CA MET A 124 4.95 23.99 6.71
C MET A 124 6.14 23.24 6.09
N ASP A 125 5.96 21.99 5.67
CA ASP A 125 6.98 21.24 4.97
C ASP A 125 7.19 21.72 3.52
N ILE A 126 8.33 21.33 2.93
CA ILE A 126 8.66 21.67 1.54
C ILE A 126 8.53 20.44 0.67
N ALA A 127 7.57 20.48 -0.26
CA ALA A 127 7.37 19.43 -1.24
C ALA A 127 8.37 19.56 -2.40
N THR A 128 9.57 19.01 -2.21
CA THR A 128 10.65 19.01 -3.21
C THR A 128 10.16 18.47 -4.56
N PRO A 129 10.21 19.25 -5.66
CA PRO A 129 9.79 18.79 -6.97
C PRO A 129 10.59 17.57 -7.44
N PRO A 130 9.98 16.63 -8.21
CA PRO A 130 10.69 15.44 -8.68
C PRO A 130 11.94 15.71 -9.54
N GLY A 131 12.02 16.90 -10.15
CA GLY A 131 13.15 17.33 -10.99
C GLY A 131 14.27 18.04 -10.22
N ALA A 132 14.15 18.21 -8.90
CA ALA A 132 15.17 18.90 -8.11
C ALA A 132 16.48 18.09 -8.04
N GLU A 133 17.60 18.82 -8.06
CA GLU A 133 18.94 18.25 -7.87
C GLU A 133 19.19 17.88 -6.41
N TYR A 134 20.12 16.95 -6.19
CA TYR A 134 20.40 16.41 -4.86
C TYR A 134 20.70 17.48 -3.80
N PRO A 135 21.56 18.50 -4.05
CA PRO A 135 21.85 19.53 -3.04
C PRO A 135 20.61 20.36 -2.67
N VAL A 136 19.71 20.60 -3.63
CA VAL A 136 18.44 21.32 -3.40
C VAL A 136 17.52 20.47 -2.53
N ALA A 137 17.32 19.21 -2.89
CA ALA A 137 16.51 18.28 -2.11
C ALA A 137 17.03 18.10 -0.67
N ARG A 138 18.36 18.09 -0.48
CA ARG A 138 19.00 18.03 0.83
C ARG A 138 18.67 19.27 1.67
N ALA A 139 18.86 20.46 1.11
CA ALA A 139 18.61 21.73 1.79
C ALA A 139 17.12 21.91 2.16
N GLU A 140 16.21 21.59 1.25
CA GLU A 140 14.77 21.66 1.51
C GLU A 140 14.31 20.65 2.59
N LEU A 141 14.92 19.46 2.60
CA LEU A 141 14.70 18.50 3.68
C LEU A 141 15.24 19.02 5.03
N ASP A 142 16.40 19.69 5.06
CA ASP A 142 16.91 20.28 6.30
C ASP A 142 15.97 21.35 6.84
N LEU A 143 15.51 22.25 5.99
CA LEU A 143 14.54 23.28 6.36
C LEU A 143 13.20 22.66 6.81
N THR A 144 12.72 21.60 6.16
CA THR A 144 11.53 20.86 6.60
C THR A 144 11.72 20.32 8.03
N MET A 145 12.89 19.75 8.32
CA MET A 145 13.18 19.19 9.64
C MET A 145 13.39 20.28 10.71
N GLU A 146 13.89 21.45 10.34
CA GLU A 146 13.90 22.63 11.22
C GLU A 146 12.48 23.05 11.56
N ARG A 147 11.59 23.17 10.56
CA ARG A 147 10.18 23.53 10.77
C ARG A 147 9.40 22.52 11.60
N ILE A 148 9.71 21.22 11.49
CA ILE A 148 9.14 20.20 12.39
C ILE A 148 9.59 20.45 13.84
N ARG A 149 10.88 20.76 14.07
CA ARG A 149 11.38 21.07 15.42
C ARG A 149 10.78 22.35 15.99
N GLU A 150 10.62 23.38 15.16
CA GLU A 150 9.91 24.60 15.54
C GLU A 150 8.45 24.31 15.92
N ALA A 151 7.76 23.48 15.14
CA ALA A 151 6.37 23.11 15.43
C ALA A 151 6.23 22.39 16.79
N LEU A 152 7.21 21.55 17.16
CA LEU A 152 7.27 20.90 18.48
C LEU A 152 7.47 21.88 19.65
N THR A 153 7.83 23.14 19.39
CA THR A 153 7.84 24.19 20.44
C THR A 153 6.45 24.81 20.66
N VAL A 154 5.52 24.63 19.71
CA VAL A 154 4.18 25.22 19.72
C VAL A 154 3.11 24.19 20.11
N VAL A 155 3.26 22.94 19.68
CA VAL A 155 2.36 21.82 19.99
C VAL A 155 3.14 20.65 20.56
N ASP A 156 2.49 19.81 21.38
CA ASP A 156 3.08 18.53 21.76
C ASP A 156 3.17 17.60 20.53
N ASP A 157 4.02 16.59 20.61
CA ASP A 157 4.15 15.53 19.59
C ASP A 157 2.83 14.77 19.36
N GLY A 158 1.91 14.86 20.31
CA GLY A 158 0.58 14.26 20.29
C GLY A 158 -0.41 14.85 19.30
N HIS A 159 -0.07 15.96 18.63
CA HIS A 159 -0.89 16.55 17.58
C HIS A 159 -0.16 16.70 16.25
N LEU A 160 1.14 16.43 16.21
CA LEU A 160 1.99 16.78 15.07
C LEU A 160 2.11 15.62 14.07
N ALA A 161 1.94 15.94 12.79
CA ALA A 161 2.42 15.12 11.70
C ALA A 161 3.86 15.53 11.33
N ALA A 162 4.73 14.56 11.05
CA ALA A 162 6.11 14.81 10.65
C ALA A 162 6.35 14.34 9.20
N PRO A 163 6.22 15.24 8.20
CA PRO A 163 6.42 14.88 6.79
C PRO A 163 7.84 14.39 6.50
N VAL A 164 7.94 13.19 5.93
CA VAL A 164 9.16 12.58 5.43
C VAL A 164 9.37 13.01 3.98
N GLN A 165 10.22 14.01 3.78
CA GLN A 165 10.59 14.57 2.47
C GLN A 165 11.92 13.99 1.94
N GLY A 166 12.47 14.56 0.86
CA GLY A 166 13.73 14.12 0.24
C GLY A 166 13.67 13.88 -1.28
N GLY A 167 12.60 14.32 -1.94
CA GLY A 167 12.42 14.18 -3.39
C GLY A 167 12.45 12.72 -3.85
N ARG A 168 13.20 12.44 -4.92
CA ARG A 168 13.37 11.09 -5.51
C ARG A 168 14.53 10.29 -4.92
N PHE A 169 15.28 10.87 -3.98
CA PHE A 169 16.54 10.30 -3.48
C PHE A 169 16.28 9.40 -2.26
N THR A 170 16.53 8.10 -2.41
CA THR A 170 16.17 7.10 -1.38
C THR A 170 16.99 7.24 -0.11
N ASP A 171 18.25 7.63 -0.20
CA ASP A 171 19.12 7.91 0.94
C ASP A 171 18.61 9.10 1.77
N LEU A 172 18.12 10.16 1.12
CA LEU A 172 17.48 11.30 1.79
C LEU A 172 16.15 10.90 2.45
N ARG A 173 15.36 10.03 1.80
CA ARG A 173 14.10 9.51 2.37
C ARG A 173 14.36 8.69 3.63
N GLU A 174 15.38 7.84 3.61
CA GLU A 174 15.78 7.02 4.76
C GLU A 174 16.34 7.89 5.90
N ASP A 175 17.16 8.90 5.58
CA ASP A 175 17.63 9.90 6.55
C ASP A 175 16.48 10.67 7.20
N ALA A 176 15.55 11.18 6.40
CA ALA A 176 14.36 11.86 6.88
C ALA A 176 13.55 10.97 7.82
N GLY A 177 13.34 9.70 7.46
CA GLY A 177 12.65 8.73 8.31
C GLY A 177 13.35 8.52 9.66
N ARG A 178 14.69 8.39 9.68
CA ARG A 178 15.47 8.27 10.93
C ARG A 178 15.34 9.50 11.80
N ARG A 179 15.46 10.69 11.21
CA ARG A 179 15.36 11.96 11.93
C ARG A 179 13.97 12.16 12.53
N VAL A 180 12.91 11.80 11.80
CA VAL A 180 11.53 11.83 12.32
C VAL A 180 11.34 10.83 13.46
N ARG A 181 11.86 9.62 13.33
CA ARG A 181 11.85 8.61 14.40
C ARG A 181 12.53 9.14 15.68
N ASP A 182 13.68 9.79 15.54
CA ASP A 182 14.45 10.31 16.68
C ASP A 182 13.73 11.49 17.38
N LEU A 183 12.76 12.14 16.71
CA LEU A 183 11.85 13.13 17.32
C LEU A 183 10.68 12.51 18.10
N GLY A 184 10.44 11.20 18.00
CA GLY A 184 9.36 10.50 18.69
C GLY A 184 7.95 10.66 18.06
N VAL A 185 7.84 11.32 16.91
CA VAL A 185 6.54 11.54 16.25
C VAL A 185 6.00 10.26 15.61
N THR A 186 4.73 9.95 15.88
CA THR A 186 4.10 8.69 15.41
C THR A 186 3.44 8.83 14.04
N PHE A 187 2.86 9.99 13.70
CA PHE A 187 2.16 10.20 12.43
C PHE A 187 3.10 10.79 11.37
N CYS A 188 3.40 10.00 10.33
CA CYS A 188 4.49 10.28 9.40
C CYS A 188 3.98 10.31 7.95
N PRO A 189 3.60 11.49 7.43
CA PRO A 189 3.27 11.63 6.02
C PRO A 189 4.49 11.45 5.11
N VAL A 190 4.34 10.78 3.98
CA VAL A 190 5.35 10.68 2.92
C VAL A 190 4.94 11.65 1.82
N GLY A 191 5.60 12.81 1.79
CA GLY A 191 5.28 13.93 0.91
C GLY A 191 6.03 13.94 -0.43
N ALA A 192 5.75 14.93 -1.28
CA ALA A 192 6.35 15.13 -2.61
C ALA A 192 6.19 13.94 -3.59
N VAL A 193 5.18 13.09 -3.37
CA VAL A 193 4.89 11.91 -4.21
C VAL A 193 3.71 12.09 -5.14
N VAL A 194 2.89 13.13 -4.95
CA VAL A 194 1.73 13.43 -5.81
C VAL A 194 2.09 13.47 -7.30
N PRO A 195 3.16 14.19 -7.73
CA PRO A 195 3.54 14.22 -9.14
C PRO A 195 3.95 12.85 -9.70
N LEU A 196 4.47 11.95 -8.85
CA LEU A 196 4.81 10.59 -9.27
C LEU A 196 3.54 9.78 -9.56
N MET A 197 2.50 9.94 -8.75
CA MET A 197 1.21 9.26 -8.96
C MET A 197 0.49 9.81 -10.20
N GLU A 198 0.43 11.14 -10.35
CA GLU A 198 -0.19 11.79 -11.51
C GLU A 198 0.52 11.44 -12.83
N SER A 199 1.84 11.27 -12.79
CA SER A 199 2.66 10.86 -13.94
C SER A 199 2.79 9.33 -14.08
N TYR A 200 2.04 8.53 -13.30
CA TYR A 200 2.08 7.06 -13.33
C TYR A 200 3.49 6.47 -13.11
N ARG A 201 4.35 7.13 -12.33
CA ARG A 201 5.72 6.71 -11.99
C ARG A 201 5.76 5.79 -10.76
N TYR A 202 4.93 4.74 -10.77
CA TYR A 202 4.75 3.85 -9.60
C TYR A 202 6.01 3.08 -9.19
N ARG A 203 6.93 2.80 -10.12
CA ARG A 203 8.23 2.17 -9.79
C ARG A 203 9.03 3.04 -8.81
N GLU A 204 9.07 4.35 -9.07
CA GLU A 204 9.78 5.30 -8.21
C GLU A 204 9.03 5.56 -6.91
N LEU A 205 7.69 5.60 -6.97
CA LEU A 205 6.85 5.64 -5.78
C LEU A 205 7.21 4.51 -4.81
N VAL A 206 7.38 3.28 -5.32
CA VAL A 206 7.78 2.13 -4.50
C VAL A 206 9.13 2.35 -3.84
N ASP A 207 10.12 2.86 -4.57
CA ASP A 207 11.45 3.09 -4.01
C ASP A 207 11.44 4.16 -2.91
N VAL A 208 10.77 5.29 -3.13
CA VAL A 208 10.75 6.38 -2.14
C VAL A 208 9.95 6.04 -0.89
N VAL A 209 8.82 5.32 -1.04
CA VAL A 209 7.99 4.91 0.10
C VAL A 209 8.71 3.87 0.95
N LEU A 210 9.31 2.85 0.34
CA LEU A 210 10.04 1.83 1.09
C LEU A 210 11.30 2.40 1.76
N ALA A 211 12.01 3.33 1.11
CA ALA A 211 13.16 4.00 1.72
C ALA A 211 12.76 4.87 2.92
N ALA A 212 11.67 5.63 2.81
CA ALA A 212 11.12 6.38 3.94
C ALA A 212 10.80 5.44 5.12
N LYS A 213 10.12 4.32 4.85
CA LYS A 213 9.76 3.33 5.89
C LYS A 213 10.95 2.61 6.51
N GLN A 214 12.07 2.46 5.80
CA GLN A 214 13.29 1.88 6.36
C GLN A 214 13.89 2.75 7.46
N GLY A 215 13.77 4.09 7.35
CA GLY A 215 14.22 5.01 8.39
C GLY A 215 13.26 5.16 9.58
N LEU A 216 11.96 5.02 9.33
CA LEU A 216 10.90 5.22 10.33
C LEU A 216 10.84 4.10 11.39
N SER A 217 10.16 4.39 12.50
CA SER A 217 9.81 3.36 13.47
C SER A 217 8.78 2.38 12.87
N PRO A 218 8.88 1.06 13.15
CA PRO A 218 7.82 0.11 12.82
C PRO A 218 6.46 0.45 13.45
N SER A 219 6.43 1.24 14.53
CA SER A 219 5.23 1.72 15.20
C SER A 219 4.64 2.99 14.58
N SER A 220 5.32 3.63 13.62
CA SER A 220 4.82 4.84 12.96
C SER A 220 3.60 4.53 12.09
N CYS A 221 2.61 5.42 12.12
CA CYS A 221 1.49 5.47 11.19
C CYS A 221 1.93 6.25 9.94
N VAL A 222 1.90 5.60 8.77
CA VAL A 222 2.44 6.13 7.53
C VAL A 222 1.29 6.66 6.67
N HIS A 223 1.33 7.95 6.38
CA HIS A 223 0.33 8.62 5.54
C HIS A 223 0.90 8.87 4.13
N LEU A 224 0.27 8.38 3.07
CA LEU A 224 0.70 8.67 1.70
C LEU A 224 -0.04 9.89 1.15
N PHE A 225 0.66 11.03 1.06
CA PHE A 225 0.05 12.31 0.69
C PHE A 225 -0.52 12.31 -0.73
N GLY A 226 -1.77 12.76 -0.87
CA GLY A 226 -2.52 12.94 -2.12
C GLY A 226 -2.90 11.64 -2.85
N ALA A 227 -2.70 10.49 -2.22
CA ALA A 227 -3.05 9.19 -2.78
C ALA A 227 -4.56 8.93 -2.66
N GLY A 228 -5.30 9.07 -3.75
CA GLY A 228 -6.76 8.94 -3.73
C GLY A 228 -7.42 8.02 -4.71
N HIS A 229 -6.69 7.56 -5.73
CA HIS A 229 -7.30 6.81 -6.80
C HIS A 229 -7.42 5.33 -6.41
N PRO A 230 -8.62 4.69 -6.47
CA PRO A 230 -8.82 3.32 -6.01
C PRO A 230 -7.85 2.29 -6.60
N SER A 231 -7.49 2.43 -7.88
CA SER A 231 -6.64 1.48 -8.60
C SER A 231 -5.22 1.30 -8.04
N MET A 232 -4.70 2.24 -7.24
CA MET A 232 -3.34 2.15 -6.68
C MET A 232 -3.32 1.83 -5.18
N LEU A 233 -4.44 1.95 -4.46
CA LEU A 233 -4.47 1.89 -2.99
C LEU A 233 -3.97 0.56 -2.44
N ALA A 234 -4.27 -0.56 -3.12
CA ALA A 234 -3.76 -1.87 -2.71
C ALA A 234 -2.23 -1.94 -2.75
N LEU A 235 -1.60 -1.39 -3.80
CA LEU A 235 -0.15 -1.33 -3.92
C LEU A 235 0.46 -0.47 -2.80
N ALA A 236 -0.16 0.68 -2.51
CA ALA A 236 0.30 1.56 -1.43
C ALA A 236 0.15 0.93 -0.03
N ALA A 237 -0.96 0.25 0.22
CA ALA A 237 -1.15 -0.51 1.44
C ALA A 237 -0.12 -1.65 1.56
N ALA A 238 0.22 -2.34 0.47
CA ALA A 238 1.25 -3.40 0.48
C ALA A 238 2.67 -2.88 0.75
N MET A 239 2.93 -1.60 0.45
CA MET A 239 4.15 -0.91 0.91
C MET A 239 4.09 -0.54 2.40
N GLY A 240 2.91 -0.58 3.02
CA GLY A 240 2.62 -0.30 4.42
C GLY A 240 2.29 1.16 4.71
N CYS A 241 1.63 1.83 3.77
CA CYS A 241 0.90 3.06 4.04
C CYS A 241 -0.44 2.73 4.70
N ASP A 242 -0.79 3.45 5.77
CA ASP A 242 -1.99 3.23 6.58
C ASP A 242 -3.04 4.34 6.40
N VAL A 243 -2.61 5.53 5.98
CA VAL A 243 -3.49 6.67 5.78
C VAL A 243 -3.31 7.20 4.36
N PHE A 244 -4.42 7.58 3.75
CA PHE A 244 -4.51 8.13 2.41
C PHE A 244 -5.35 9.40 2.46
N ASP A 245 -5.08 10.37 1.62
CA ASP A 245 -5.93 11.55 1.47
C ASP A 245 -6.14 11.92 0.00
N SER A 246 -7.30 12.49 -0.32
CA SER A 246 -7.50 12.99 -1.67
C SER A 246 -8.66 13.93 -1.89
N ALA A 247 -8.43 14.90 -2.78
CA ALA A 247 -9.47 15.68 -3.44
C ALA A 247 -9.94 15.04 -4.76
N ALA A 248 -9.35 13.91 -5.19
CA ALA A 248 -9.56 13.35 -6.52
C ALA A 248 -11.03 12.97 -6.77
N TYR A 249 -11.77 12.51 -5.75
CA TYR A 249 -13.20 12.19 -5.89
C TYR A 249 -14.02 13.37 -6.43
N ALA A 250 -13.74 14.58 -5.94
CA ALA A 250 -14.38 15.83 -6.33
C ALA A 250 -13.79 16.40 -7.62
N LEU A 251 -12.45 16.44 -7.74
CA LEU A 251 -11.77 16.98 -8.92
C LEU A 251 -12.13 16.21 -10.19
N TYR A 252 -12.19 14.89 -10.10
CA TYR A 252 -12.54 14.03 -11.24
C TYR A 252 -14.02 14.21 -11.59
N ALA A 253 -14.89 14.32 -10.60
CA ALA A 253 -16.30 14.56 -10.82
C ALA A 253 -16.57 15.87 -11.58
N ARG A 254 -15.86 16.95 -11.24
CA ARG A 254 -15.92 18.24 -11.94
C ARG A 254 -15.53 18.13 -13.42
N GLU A 255 -14.61 17.21 -13.73
CA GLU A 255 -14.17 16.93 -15.09
C GLU A 255 -15.02 15.86 -15.80
N GLY A 256 -16.14 15.43 -15.20
CA GLY A 256 -16.99 14.38 -15.76
C GLY A 256 -16.34 12.98 -15.74
N ARG A 257 -15.36 12.76 -14.86
CA ARG A 257 -14.65 11.49 -14.71
C ARG A 257 -15.27 10.60 -13.63
N TYR A 258 -15.50 9.36 -14.03
CA TYR A 258 -16.02 8.25 -13.23
C TYR A 258 -14.88 7.33 -12.79
N MET A 259 -14.65 7.22 -11.48
CA MET A 259 -13.61 6.38 -10.92
C MET A 259 -14.04 4.91 -10.81
N THR A 260 -13.08 4.02 -11.02
CA THR A 260 -13.19 2.58 -10.80
C THR A 260 -11.94 2.06 -10.09
N THR A 261 -11.97 0.80 -9.66
CA THR A 261 -10.77 0.09 -9.18
C THR A 261 -9.76 -0.23 -10.28
N HIS A 262 -10.11 -0.01 -11.56
CA HIS A 262 -9.27 -0.33 -12.71
C HIS A 262 -8.69 0.93 -13.37
N GLY A 263 -9.16 2.13 -12.99
CA GLY A 263 -8.81 3.38 -13.64
C GLY A 263 -9.96 4.38 -13.58
N SER A 264 -9.92 5.39 -14.44
CA SER A 264 -10.98 6.39 -14.58
C SER A 264 -11.47 6.44 -16.02
N LEU A 265 -12.77 6.68 -16.19
CA LEU A 265 -13.47 6.76 -17.47
C LEU A 265 -14.19 8.11 -17.57
N LYS A 266 -14.47 8.62 -18.77
CA LYS A 266 -15.39 9.76 -18.89
C LYS A 266 -16.82 9.25 -18.85
N ILE A 267 -17.72 9.95 -18.16
CA ILE A 267 -19.12 9.57 -18.07
C ILE A 267 -19.79 9.43 -19.45
N GLY A 268 -19.41 10.29 -20.41
CA GLY A 268 -19.92 10.21 -21.78
C GLY A 268 -19.44 9.01 -22.60
N GLU A 269 -18.46 8.25 -22.12
CA GLU A 269 -17.95 7.02 -22.76
C GLU A 269 -18.64 5.76 -22.22
N LEU A 270 -19.42 5.89 -21.14
CA LEU A 270 -20.07 4.76 -20.48
C LEU A 270 -21.42 4.44 -21.12
N ALA A 271 -21.59 3.20 -21.54
CA ALA A 271 -22.90 2.65 -21.89
C ALA A 271 -23.69 2.19 -20.66
N GLU A 272 -22.98 1.74 -19.62
CA GLU A 272 -23.52 1.20 -18.37
C GLU A 272 -22.74 1.77 -17.18
N LEU A 273 -23.35 1.77 -16.00
CA LEU A 273 -22.67 2.13 -14.75
C LEU A 273 -22.25 0.85 -14.00
N PRO A 274 -20.98 0.41 -14.09
CA PRO A 274 -20.53 -0.88 -13.55
C PRO A 274 -20.26 -0.82 -12.03
N CYS A 275 -21.24 -0.33 -11.25
CA CYS A 275 -21.11 -0.20 -9.80
C CYS A 275 -22.46 -0.45 -9.10
N ALA A 276 -22.37 -0.96 -7.86
CA ALA A 276 -23.52 -1.24 -7.01
C ALA A 276 -23.82 -0.13 -5.99
N CYS A 277 -23.15 1.04 -6.08
CA CYS A 277 -23.43 2.17 -5.17
C CYS A 277 -24.82 2.76 -5.45
N GLU A 278 -25.37 3.48 -4.48
CA GLU A 278 -26.71 4.08 -4.56
C GLU A 278 -26.89 4.92 -5.84
N VAL A 279 -25.90 5.75 -6.18
CA VAL A 279 -25.91 6.57 -7.41
C VAL A 279 -26.09 5.70 -8.66
N CYS A 280 -25.27 4.66 -8.81
CA CYS A 280 -25.27 3.79 -10.00
C CYS A 280 -26.46 2.84 -10.05
N ARG A 281 -27.15 2.60 -8.93
CA ARG A 281 -28.38 1.80 -8.89
C ARG A 281 -29.64 2.62 -9.14
N SER A 282 -29.56 3.93 -9.02
CA SER A 282 -30.69 4.85 -9.24
C SER A 282 -30.63 5.60 -10.57
N HIS A 283 -29.55 5.44 -11.37
CA HIS A 283 -29.38 6.12 -12.65
C HIS A 283 -28.78 5.18 -13.69
N THR A 284 -29.09 5.44 -14.96
CA THR A 284 -28.32 4.95 -16.11
C THR A 284 -27.13 5.87 -16.38
N ALA A 285 -26.18 5.43 -17.23
CA ALA A 285 -25.03 6.25 -17.61
C ALA A 285 -25.44 7.56 -18.30
N ARG A 286 -26.47 7.50 -19.16
CA ARG A 286 -27.03 8.67 -19.85
C ARG A 286 -27.70 9.63 -18.88
N GLU A 287 -28.58 9.14 -18.00
CA GLU A 287 -29.27 9.99 -17.02
C GLU A 287 -28.29 10.69 -16.09
N LEU A 288 -27.24 10.00 -15.64
CA LEU A 288 -26.18 10.61 -14.82
C LEU A 288 -25.39 11.64 -15.63
N GLY A 289 -25.02 11.31 -16.88
CA GLY A 289 -24.25 12.18 -17.76
C GLY A 289 -24.95 13.48 -18.15
N ASP A 290 -26.28 13.43 -18.32
CA ASP A 290 -27.14 14.56 -18.71
C ASP A 290 -27.72 15.31 -17.49
N SER A 291 -27.53 14.80 -16.27
CA SER A 291 -28.07 15.39 -15.04
C SER A 291 -27.47 16.78 -14.74
N PRO A 292 -28.28 17.76 -14.27
CA PRO A 292 -27.75 19.02 -13.75
C PRO A 292 -26.88 18.82 -12.50
N ASP A 293 -27.13 17.75 -11.73
CA ASP A 293 -26.39 17.38 -10.52
C ASP A 293 -25.22 16.41 -10.80
N ARG A 294 -24.83 16.25 -12.08
CA ARG A 294 -23.80 15.30 -12.53
C ARG A 294 -22.52 15.36 -11.69
N GLU A 295 -22.01 16.56 -11.40
CA GLU A 295 -20.78 16.71 -10.61
C GLU A 295 -20.93 16.15 -9.20
N ARG A 296 -22.05 16.41 -8.53
CA ARG A 296 -22.32 15.86 -7.20
C ARG A 296 -22.52 14.34 -7.23
N LEU A 297 -23.29 13.84 -8.21
CA LEU A 297 -23.52 12.39 -8.37
C LEU A 297 -22.23 11.63 -8.64
N LEU A 298 -21.36 12.16 -9.53
CA LEU A 298 -20.04 11.59 -9.77
C LEU A 298 -19.16 11.64 -8.52
N ALA A 299 -19.18 12.73 -7.75
CA ALA A 299 -18.40 12.84 -6.53
C ALA A 299 -18.83 11.79 -5.49
N LEU A 300 -20.14 11.59 -5.31
CA LEU A 300 -20.70 10.57 -4.42
C LEU A 300 -20.27 9.17 -4.85
N HIS A 301 -20.43 8.86 -6.14
CA HIS A 301 -19.96 7.59 -6.72
C HIS A 301 -18.47 7.37 -6.50
N ASN A 302 -17.64 8.36 -6.87
CA ASN A 302 -16.18 8.28 -6.75
C ASN A 302 -15.77 8.01 -5.30
N LEU A 303 -16.37 8.72 -4.34
CA LEU A 303 -16.10 8.49 -2.92
C LEU A 303 -16.56 7.10 -2.45
N HIS A 304 -17.74 6.63 -2.87
CA HIS A 304 -18.20 5.27 -2.56
C HIS A 304 -17.23 4.19 -3.06
N VAL A 305 -16.73 4.31 -4.29
CA VAL A 305 -15.78 3.33 -4.85
C VAL A 305 -14.47 3.32 -4.06
N THR A 306 -13.95 4.49 -3.68
CA THR A 306 -12.71 4.59 -2.91
C THR A 306 -12.87 4.03 -1.50
N LEU A 307 -13.98 4.34 -0.82
CA LEU A 307 -14.27 3.79 0.51
C LEU A 307 -14.46 2.26 0.47
N ALA A 308 -15.15 1.74 -0.55
CA ALA A 308 -15.29 0.31 -0.77
C ALA A 308 -13.93 -0.37 -1.01
N GLU A 309 -13.03 0.26 -1.77
CA GLU A 309 -11.69 -0.29 -1.99
C GLU A 309 -10.85 -0.32 -0.72
N ILE A 310 -10.91 0.73 0.11
CA ILE A 310 -10.28 0.74 1.43
C ILE A 310 -10.82 -0.39 2.32
N ALA A 311 -12.13 -0.68 2.27
CA ALA A 311 -12.70 -1.82 2.98
C ALA A 311 -12.19 -3.17 2.45
N ARG A 312 -12.06 -3.34 1.12
CA ARG A 312 -11.47 -4.55 0.51
C ARG A 312 -10.01 -4.76 0.93
N ILE A 313 -9.23 -3.69 0.99
CA ILE A 313 -7.83 -3.73 1.46
C ILE A 313 -7.76 -4.19 2.92
N ARG A 314 -8.61 -3.65 3.80
CA ARG A 314 -8.66 -4.12 5.20
C ARG A 314 -9.00 -5.60 5.30
N GLN A 315 -9.99 -6.05 4.53
CA GLN A 315 -10.39 -7.46 4.52
C GLN A 315 -9.26 -8.37 4.01
N SER A 316 -8.57 -7.98 2.93
CA SER A 316 -7.46 -8.77 2.41
C SER A 316 -6.27 -8.84 3.37
N ILE A 317 -5.96 -7.75 4.09
CA ILE A 317 -4.93 -7.78 5.15
C ILE A 317 -5.35 -8.73 6.28
N GLN A 318 -6.62 -8.70 6.69
CA GLN A 318 -7.11 -9.60 7.74
C GLN A 318 -6.99 -11.06 7.31
N ASP A 319 -7.43 -11.39 6.08
CA ASP A 319 -7.37 -12.73 5.50
C ASP A 319 -5.95 -13.18 5.12
N GLY A 320 -4.99 -12.26 4.98
CA GLY A 320 -3.67 -12.60 4.46
C GLY A 320 -3.68 -12.87 2.95
N THR A 321 -4.47 -12.11 2.19
CA THR A 321 -4.58 -12.24 0.72
C THR A 321 -4.35 -10.89 0.02
N LEU A 322 -3.54 -10.01 0.63
CA LEU A 322 -3.23 -8.69 0.08
C LEU A 322 -2.44 -8.80 -1.22
N TRP A 323 -1.58 -9.81 -1.37
CA TRP A 323 -0.86 -10.04 -2.63
C TRP A 323 -1.80 -10.30 -3.80
N GLU A 324 -2.86 -11.10 -3.61
CA GLU A 324 -3.86 -11.36 -4.63
C GLU A 324 -4.59 -10.08 -5.04
N LEU A 325 -4.91 -9.21 -4.08
CA LEU A 325 -5.55 -7.92 -4.36
C LEU A 325 -4.59 -6.98 -5.11
N VAL A 326 -3.32 -6.92 -4.71
CA VAL A 326 -2.29 -6.12 -5.40
C VAL A 326 -2.13 -6.60 -6.84
N ASP A 327 -2.04 -7.91 -7.05
CA ASP A 327 -1.94 -8.52 -8.38
C ASP A 327 -3.14 -8.13 -9.26
N GLU A 328 -4.36 -8.25 -8.74
CA GLU A 328 -5.59 -7.86 -9.43
C GLU A 328 -5.60 -6.39 -9.84
N ARG A 329 -5.21 -5.49 -8.92
CA ARG A 329 -5.23 -4.04 -9.16
C ARG A 329 -4.12 -3.61 -10.12
N CYS A 330 -2.94 -4.20 -10.00
CA CYS A 330 -1.78 -3.77 -10.76
C CYS A 330 -1.74 -4.25 -12.20
N ARG A 331 -2.52 -5.28 -12.56
CA ARG A 331 -2.67 -5.75 -13.95
C ARG A 331 -3.48 -4.81 -14.85
N ASN A 332 -4.15 -3.82 -14.27
CA ASN A 332 -5.02 -2.90 -15.02
C ASN A 332 -4.26 -1.84 -15.82
N HIS A 333 -2.99 -1.59 -15.50
CA HIS A 333 -2.18 -0.61 -16.21
C HIS A 333 -0.70 -1.00 -16.24
N PRO A 334 0.01 -0.90 -17.37
CA PRO A 334 1.42 -1.32 -17.48
C PRO A 334 2.35 -0.65 -16.46
N ARG A 335 2.07 0.61 -16.11
CA ARG A 335 2.85 1.33 -15.09
C ARG A 335 2.58 0.85 -13.66
N LEU A 336 1.36 0.42 -13.34
CA LEU A 336 1.07 -0.20 -12.05
C LEU A 336 1.75 -1.57 -11.96
N LEU A 337 1.69 -2.36 -13.03
CA LEU A 337 2.41 -3.64 -13.12
C LEU A 337 3.92 -3.44 -12.93
N SER A 338 4.50 -2.39 -13.51
CA SER A 338 5.90 -2.01 -13.28
C SER A 338 6.19 -1.68 -11.81
N GLY A 339 5.28 -0.98 -11.14
CA GLY A 339 5.35 -0.73 -9.69
C GLY A 339 5.27 -2.03 -8.86
N TYR A 340 4.31 -2.91 -9.17
CA TYR A 340 4.16 -4.20 -8.50
C TYR A 340 5.41 -5.07 -8.65
N ARG A 341 5.96 -5.21 -9.87
CA ARG A 341 7.22 -5.93 -10.09
C ARG A 341 8.39 -5.30 -9.33
N ARG A 342 8.40 -3.96 -9.18
CA ARG A 342 9.39 -3.28 -8.32
C ARG A 342 9.21 -3.64 -6.85
N LEU A 343 7.99 -3.74 -6.35
CA LEU A 343 7.71 -4.15 -4.98
C LEU A 343 8.13 -5.62 -4.73
N LEU A 344 7.85 -6.52 -5.68
CA LEU A 344 8.31 -7.92 -5.61
C LEU A 344 9.83 -8.04 -5.58
N ALA A 345 10.56 -7.19 -6.33
CA ALA A 345 12.01 -7.14 -6.25
C ALA A 345 12.54 -6.72 -4.86
N ARG A 346 11.69 -6.13 -4.01
CA ARG A 346 11.99 -5.79 -2.60
C ARG A 346 11.40 -6.78 -1.60
N ALA A 347 10.60 -7.75 -2.05
CA ALA A 347 9.96 -8.76 -1.20
C ALA A 347 10.94 -9.54 -0.31
N PRO A 348 12.19 -9.86 -0.71
CA PRO A 348 13.15 -10.53 0.19
C PRO A 348 13.43 -9.79 1.51
N GLY A 349 13.29 -8.46 1.53
CA GLY A 349 13.41 -7.63 2.73
C GLY A 349 12.10 -7.47 3.51
N LEU A 350 10.96 -7.71 2.85
CA LEU A 350 9.63 -7.69 3.49
C LEU A 350 9.27 -9.03 4.11
N GLU A 351 9.76 -10.12 3.53
CA GLU A 351 9.45 -11.51 3.90
C GLU A 351 9.62 -11.76 5.40
N ALA A 352 10.74 -11.31 5.98
CA ALA A 352 11.06 -11.55 7.38
C ALA A 352 9.99 -10.98 8.34
N GLN A 353 9.30 -9.91 7.95
CA GLN A 353 8.28 -9.27 8.76
C GLN A 353 6.85 -9.60 8.33
N ASP A 354 6.68 -10.40 7.27
CA ASP A 354 5.38 -10.88 6.83
C ASP A 354 4.91 -12.05 7.72
N ARG A 355 3.60 -12.32 7.73
CA ARG A 355 3.04 -13.43 8.50
C ARG A 355 3.45 -14.77 7.89
N VAL A 356 3.68 -15.76 8.77
CA VAL A 356 4.16 -17.10 8.39
C VAL A 356 3.08 -17.92 7.68
N SER A 357 1.83 -17.76 8.11
CA SER A 357 0.68 -18.50 7.58
C SER A 357 -0.40 -17.53 7.15
N LYS A 358 -1.04 -17.84 6.02
CA LYS A 358 -2.12 -17.04 5.44
C LYS A 358 -3.29 -17.93 5.05
N ARG A 359 -4.42 -17.31 4.69
CA ARG A 359 -5.63 -18.06 4.31
C ARG A 359 -5.44 -18.95 3.10
N ARG A 360 -4.70 -18.47 2.10
CA ARG A 360 -4.43 -19.20 0.85
C ARG A 360 -3.29 -18.57 0.07
N PHE A 361 -2.82 -19.27 -0.96
CA PHE A 361 -1.95 -18.74 -2.00
C PHE A 361 -2.55 -19.09 -3.36
N PHE A 362 -2.81 -18.09 -4.21
CA PHE A 362 -3.24 -18.32 -5.59
C PHE A 362 -2.15 -17.91 -6.58
N TYR A 363 -1.74 -18.87 -7.40
CA TYR A 363 -0.88 -18.60 -8.55
C TYR A 363 -1.66 -17.89 -9.64
N ARG A 364 -1.23 -16.67 -9.99
CA ARG A 364 -1.86 -15.80 -11.00
C ARG A 364 -0.93 -15.41 -12.15
N GLY A 365 0.19 -16.14 -12.30
CA GLY A 365 1.29 -15.84 -13.21
C GLY A 365 2.59 -15.60 -12.47
N SER A 366 3.66 -15.33 -13.22
CA SER A 366 5.05 -15.32 -12.76
C SER A 366 5.36 -14.35 -11.63
N GLU A 367 4.60 -13.26 -11.49
CA GLU A 367 4.70 -12.37 -10.33
C GLU A 367 4.43 -13.09 -9.00
N SER A 368 3.62 -14.15 -9.01
CA SER A 368 3.31 -14.97 -7.83
C SER A 368 4.54 -15.70 -7.29
N CYS A 369 5.49 -16.04 -8.17
CA CYS A 369 6.76 -16.69 -7.80
C CYS A 369 7.67 -15.78 -6.96
N GLY A 370 7.51 -14.45 -7.08
CA GLY A 370 8.30 -13.46 -6.34
C GLY A 370 7.70 -13.05 -4.99
N ARG A 371 6.59 -13.67 -4.56
CA ARG A 371 5.90 -13.30 -3.32
C ARG A 371 6.61 -13.85 -2.09
N THR A 372 6.33 -13.22 -0.95
CA THR A 372 6.97 -13.50 0.35
C THR A 372 6.78 -14.93 0.83
N GLU A 373 5.65 -15.56 0.53
CA GLU A 373 5.34 -16.96 0.80
C GLU A 373 6.34 -17.90 0.13
N VAL A 374 6.59 -17.67 -1.16
CA VAL A 374 7.48 -18.49 -1.99
C VAL A 374 8.92 -18.31 -1.53
N ILE A 375 9.33 -17.05 -1.31
CA ILE A 375 10.67 -16.72 -0.80
C ILE A 375 10.91 -17.38 0.57
N ARG A 376 9.94 -17.31 1.48
CA ARG A 376 10.02 -17.95 2.81
C ARG A 376 10.15 -19.45 2.69
N TYR A 377 9.34 -20.07 1.81
CA TYR A 377 9.40 -21.50 1.57
C TYR A 377 10.79 -21.93 1.09
N HIS A 378 11.34 -21.26 0.08
CA HIS A 378 12.69 -21.55 -0.43
C HIS A 378 13.77 -21.39 0.65
N ARG A 379 13.66 -20.36 1.52
CA ARG A 379 14.59 -20.12 2.64
C ARG A 379 14.53 -21.16 3.76
N THR A 380 13.48 -21.98 3.78
CA THR A 380 13.27 -23.00 4.82
C THR A 380 13.31 -24.42 4.27
N ALA A 381 13.46 -24.58 2.96
CA ALA A 381 13.54 -25.87 2.29
C ALA A 381 14.75 -26.69 2.77
N ASP A 382 15.86 -26.03 3.09
CA ASP A 382 17.08 -26.66 3.64
C ASP A 382 16.88 -27.35 5.00
N ARG A 383 15.76 -27.07 5.70
CA ARG A 383 15.41 -27.68 6.99
C ARG A 383 14.74 -29.04 6.85
N ILE A 384 14.36 -29.43 5.63
CA ILE A 384 13.73 -30.73 5.38
C ILE A 384 14.81 -31.81 5.61
N PRO A 385 14.62 -32.74 6.58
CA PRO A 385 15.58 -33.80 6.81
C PRO A 385 15.55 -34.80 5.65
N VAL A 386 16.73 -35.21 5.20
CA VAL A 386 16.88 -36.17 4.08
C VAL A 386 17.92 -37.25 4.39
N GLY A 387 17.70 -38.45 3.84
CA GLY A 387 18.64 -39.57 3.87
C GLY A 387 19.71 -39.49 2.77
N LYS A 388 20.41 -40.60 2.50
CA LYS A 388 21.50 -40.65 1.50
C LYS A 388 20.98 -40.70 0.07
N ARG A 389 19.84 -41.33 -0.16
CA ARG A 389 19.18 -41.43 -1.47
C ARG A 389 17.82 -40.77 -1.39
N VAL A 390 17.64 -39.69 -2.12
CA VAL A 390 16.43 -38.85 -2.06
C VAL A 390 15.75 -38.88 -3.43
N MET A 391 14.46 -39.22 -3.43
CA MET A 391 13.59 -39.07 -4.58
C MET A 391 12.71 -37.84 -4.40
N ILE A 392 12.63 -36.98 -5.41
CA ILE A 392 11.65 -35.89 -5.50
C ILE A 392 10.67 -36.26 -6.61
N ALA A 393 9.45 -36.63 -6.24
CA ALA A 393 8.37 -36.97 -7.15
C ALA A 393 7.62 -35.69 -7.57
N CYS A 394 7.82 -35.30 -8.82
CA CYS A 394 7.18 -34.16 -9.48
C CYS A 394 6.02 -34.65 -10.35
N THR A 395 4.98 -35.17 -9.70
CA THR A 395 3.82 -35.78 -10.36
C THR A 395 2.52 -35.27 -9.79
N GLU A 396 1.49 -35.20 -10.64
CA GLU A 396 0.11 -34.97 -10.21
C GLU A 396 -0.56 -36.26 -9.67
N GLN A 397 -0.04 -37.43 -10.04
CA GLN A 397 -0.53 -38.74 -9.62
C GLN A 397 0.21 -39.25 -8.37
N ASP A 398 -0.34 -40.29 -7.73
CA ASP A 398 0.33 -41.01 -6.64
C ASP A 398 1.73 -41.43 -7.08
N ALA A 399 2.74 -40.94 -6.37
CA ALA A 399 4.14 -41.25 -6.66
C ALA A 399 4.35 -42.77 -6.59
N PRO A 400 5.10 -43.36 -7.54
CA PRO A 400 5.45 -44.77 -7.46
C PRO A 400 6.17 -45.06 -6.12
N PRO A 401 6.05 -46.30 -5.58
CA PRO A 401 6.75 -46.66 -4.36
C PRO A 401 8.25 -46.40 -4.55
N GLY A 402 8.84 -45.62 -3.65
CA GLY A 402 10.25 -45.22 -3.68
C GLY A 402 11.20 -46.34 -3.32
N GLU A 403 11.08 -47.51 -3.95
CA GLU A 403 11.98 -48.63 -3.74
C GLU A 403 13.43 -48.19 -4.01
N GLY A 404 14.30 -48.39 -3.00
CA GLY A 404 15.69 -47.95 -3.11
C GLY A 404 15.95 -46.47 -2.81
N PHE A 405 14.98 -45.75 -2.24
CA PHE A 405 15.18 -44.40 -1.71
C PHE A 405 14.97 -44.37 -0.19
N ASP A 406 15.82 -43.61 0.50
CA ASP A 406 15.74 -43.44 1.95
C ASP A 406 14.77 -42.29 2.32
N THR A 407 14.48 -41.42 1.36
CA THR A 407 13.56 -40.28 1.51
C THR A 407 12.83 -40.04 0.21
N VAL A 408 11.50 -39.89 0.29
CA VAL A 408 10.64 -39.54 -0.84
C VAL A 408 9.92 -38.24 -0.52
N LEU A 409 10.16 -37.22 -1.33
CA LEU A 409 9.51 -35.92 -1.25
C LEU A 409 8.56 -35.77 -2.43
N ARG A 410 7.43 -35.11 -2.21
CA ARG A 410 6.56 -34.59 -3.28
C ARG A 410 7.05 -33.22 -3.71
N PHE A 411 6.53 -32.70 -4.81
CA PHE A 411 6.86 -31.36 -5.29
C PHE A 411 5.61 -30.56 -5.61
N LYS A 412 5.55 -29.29 -5.18
CA LYS A 412 4.47 -28.37 -5.53
C LYS A 412 5.04 -27.02 -5.97
N PRO A 413 4.93 -26.61 -7.25
CA PRO A 413 5.36 -25.28 -7.67
C PRO A 413 4.37 -24.19 -7.18
N PRO A 414 4.79 -22.92 -7.04
CA PRO A 414 6.15 -22.41 -7.18
C PRO A 414 7.07 -22.67 -5.97
N PHE A 415 6.61 -23.45 -4.99
CA PHE A 415 7.33 -23.71 -3.75
C PHE A 415 8.53 -24.64 -3.98
N GLY A 416 8.30 -25.94 -4.16
CA GLY A 416 9.37 -26.91 -4.35
C GLY A 416 9.09 -28.22 -3.64
N PRO A 417 10.14 -28.96 -3.23
CA PRO A 417 9.99 -30.26 -2.60
C PRO A 417 9.40 -30.14 -1.19
N TYR A 418 8.56 -31.09 -0.79
CA TYR A 418 7.95 -31.19 0.53
C TYR A 418 7.77 -32.66 0.97
N PRO A 419 7.92 -33.00 2.26
CA PRO A 419 7.54 -34.30 2.80
C PRO A 419 6.02 -34.52 2.68
N PRO A 420 5.54 -35.73 2.36
CA PRO A 420 4.09 -36.01 2.29
C PRO A 420 3.29 -35.57 3.52
N GLU A 421 3.92 -35.57 4.70
CA GLU A 421 3.33 -35.14 5.98
C GLU A 421 2.97 -33.64 5.98
N LEU A 422 3.60 -32.84 5.12
CA LEU A 422 3.31 -31.40 4.97
C LEU A 422 2.31 -31.10 3.86
N ALA A 423 1.70 -32.11 3.22
CA ALA A 423 0.75 -31.92 2.12
C ALA A 423 -0.42 -30.98 2.48
N GLU A 424 -0.87 -31.00 3.74
CA GLU A 424 -1.96 -30.17 4.25
C GLU A 424 -1.48 -28.90 4.97
N THR A 425 -0.18 -28.59 4.94
CA THR A 425 0.41 -27.45 5.65
C THR A 425 0.62 -26.26 4.74
N TYR A 426 0.36 -25.04 5.24
CA TYR A 426 0.57 -23.81 4.48
C TYR A 426 2.07 -23.60 4.16
N PRO A 427 2.43 -23.17 2.94
CA PRO A 427 1.56 -22.81 1.82
C PRO A 427 1.21 -23.97 0.87
N VAL A 428 1.77 -25.17 1.08
CA VAL A 428 1.61 -26.33 0.19
C VAL A 428 0.14 -26.77 0.13
N GLY A 429 -0.52 -27.01 1.26
CA GLY A 429 -1.92 -27.48 1.27
C GLY A 429 -2.90 -26.42 0.78
N GLN A 430 -2.79 -25.20 1.30
CA GLN A 430 -3.72 -24.11 1.01
C GLN A 430 -3.26 -23.26 -0.19
N SER A 431 -2.90 -23.93 -1.29
CA SER A 431 -2.56 -23.26 -2.55
C SER A 431 -3.26 -23.88 -3.75
N GLU A 432 -3.69 -23.01 -4.66
CA GLU A 432 -4.23 -23.39 -5.97
C GLU A 432 -3.30 -22.89 -7.08
N ILE A 433 -2.99 -23.80 -8.00
CA ILE A 433 -2.09 -23.60 -9.14
C ILE A 433 -2.75 -24.21 -10.39
N PRO A 434 -2.48 -23.67 -11.60
CA PRO A 434 -2.89 -24.32 -12.83
C PRO A 434 -2.11 -25.62 -13.05
N GLU A 435 -2.60 -26.49 -13.94
CA GLU A 435 -1.91 -27.73 -14.34
C GLU A 435 -0.48 -27.46 -14.84
N TRP A 436 -0.27 -26.35 -15.55
CA TRP A 436 1.03 -26.02 -16.13
C TRP A 436 1.29 -24.52 -16.29
N ASP A 437 2.51 -24.13 -15.90
CA ASP A 437 3.18 -22.88 -16.25
C ASP A 437 4.69 -23.06 -16.00
N ALA A 438 5.54 -22.75 -16.98
CA ALA A 438 6.98 -22.93 -16.86
C ALA A 438 7.57 -22.08 -15.73
N ASP A 439 7.03 -20.89 -15.48
CA ASP A 439 7.57 -19.95 -14.48
C ASP A 439 7.37 -20.45 -13.05
N MET A 440 6.27 -21.15 -12.75
CA MET A 440 6.07 -21.74 -11.43
C MET A 440 7.00 -22.93 -11.20
N VAL A 441 7.21 -23.78 -12.22
CA VAL A 441 8.10 -24.94 -12.11
C VAL A 441 9.55 -24.46 -11.93
N ARG A 442 9.97 -23.47 -12.72
CA ARG A 442 11.28 -22.81 -12.61
C ARG A 442 11.51 -22.23 -11.21
N ALA A 443 10.49 -21.59 -10.63
CA ALA A 443 10.57 -21.11 -9.26
C ALA A 443 10.70 -22.26 -8.24
N GLY A 444 9.95 -23.35 -8.40
CA GLY A 444 10.06 -24.52 -7.53
C GLY A 444 11.43 -25.19 -7.56
N CYS A 445 12.15 -25.12 -8.68
CA CYS A 445 13.54 -25.60 -8.78
C CYS A 445 14.48 -24.88 -7.80
N ALA A 446 14.19 -23.65 -7.39
CA ALA A 446 14.99 -22.96 -6.37
C ALA A 446 14.92 -23.68 -5.00
N GLY A 447 13.76 -24.24 -4.64
CA GLY A 447 13.61 -25.08 -3.45
C GLY A 447 14.45 -26.37 -3.54
N ILE A 448 14.50 -27.00 -4.72
CA ILE A 448 15.36 -28.17 -4.96
C ILE A 448 16.84 -27.80 -4.80
N ARG A 449 17.28 -26.70 -5.43
CA ARG A 449 18.67 -26.22 -5.32
C ARG A 449 19.06 -25.96 -3.87
N SER A 450 18.19 -25.32 -3.09
CA SER A 450 18.42 -25.06 -1.67
C SER A 450 18.60 -26.35 -0.88
N LEU A 451 17.76 -27.36 -1.13
CA LEU A 451 17.84 -28.65 -0.45
C LEU A 451 19.10 -29.45 -0.83
N VAL A 452 19.47 -29.47 -2.11
CA VAL A 452 20.69 -30.13 -2.61
C VAL A 452 21.94 -29.49 -2.01
N ALA A 453 22.02 -28.16 -2.04
CA ALA A 453 23.16 -27.42 -1.49
C ALA A 453 23.36 -27.65 0.01
N ALA A 454 22.26 -27.82 0.76
CA ALA A 454 22.31 -28.10 2.20
C ALA A 454 22.72 -29.55 2.53
N ASN A 455 22.63 -30.47 1.57
CA ASN A 455 22.83 -31.92 1.79
C ASN A 455 23.84 -32.52 0.78
N PRO A 456 25.12 -32.11 0.80
CA PRO A 456 26.13 -32.55 -0.19
C PRO A 456 26.46 -34.06 -0.11
N GLY A 457 26.10 -34.73 0.99
CA GLY A 457 26.28 -36.18 1.17
C GLY A 457 25.14 -37.04 0.61
N SER A 458 24.10 -36.41 0.05
CA SER A 458 22.91 -37.08 -0.44
C SER A 458 22.86 -37.08 -1.97
N ALA A 459 22.44 -38.21 -2.56
CA ALA A 459 22.17 -38.34 -3.98
C ALA A 459 20.69 -38.06 -4.25
N PHE A 460 20.40 -37.05 -5.06
CA PHE A 460 19.06 -36.62 -5.41
C PHE A 460 18.65 -37.10 -6.80
N THR A 461 17.44 -37.65 -6.91
CA THR A 461 16.80 -38.02 -8.17
C THR A 461 15.45 -37.30 -8.27
N VAL A 462 15.26 -36.49 -9.31
CA VAL A 462 13.97 -35.92 -9.67
C VAL A 462 13.26 -36.87 -10.63
N VAL A 463 12.06 -37.29 -10.25
CA VAL A 463 11.21 -38.16 -11.06
C VAL A 463 10.02 -37.33 -11.52
N THR A 464 9.83 -37.19 -12.83
CA THR A 464 8.93 -36.19 -13.41
C THR A 464 8.28 -36.67 -14.69
N GLY A 465 7.12 -36.12 -15.04
CA GLY A 465 6.53 -36.30 -16.38
C GLY A 465 7.31 -35.57 -17.48
N GLU A 466 7.10 -35.98 -18.74
CA GLU A 466 7.81 -35.46 -19.92
C GLU A 466 7.69 -33.94 -20.09
N SER A 467 6.57 -33.34 -19.69
CA SER A 467 6.31 -31.91 -19.85
C SER A 467 7.21 -31.02 -18.99
N TRP A 468 7.60 -31.49 -17.80
CA TRP A 468 8.38 -30.71 -16.84
C TRP A 468 9.89 -31.00 -16.96
N LEU A 469 10.27 -32.14 -17.55
CA LEU A 469 11.67 -32.57 -17.68
C LEU A 469 12.57 -31.50 -18.31
N PRO A 470 12.22 -30.82 -19.42
CA PRO A 470 13.08 -29.80 -20.02
C PRO A 470 13.40 -28.64 -19.05
N VAL A 471 12.42 -28.23 -18.24
CA VAL A 471 12.61 -27.14 -17.26
C VAL A 471 13.54 -27.61 -16.14
N PHE A 472 13.41 -28.86 -15.68
CA PHE A 472 14.30 -29.41 -14.65
C PHE A 472 15.73 -29.59 -15.16
N GLU A 473 15.92 -30.10 -16.38
CA GLU A 473 17.25 -30.23 -16.98
C GLU A 473 17.93 -28.86 -17.15
N GLU A 474 17.18 -27.85 -17.60
CA GLU A 474 17.68 -26.48 -17.73
C GLU A 474 18.09 -25.89 -16.36
N GLU A 475 17.25 -26.05 -15.33
CA GLU A 475 17.43 -25.40 -14.03
C GLU A 475 18.34 -26.15 -13.05
N LEU A 476 18.48 -27.47 -13.21
CA LEU A 476 19.14 -28.36 -12.26
C LEU A 476 20.26 -29.21 -12.88
N GLY A 477 20.45 -29.20 -14.20
CA GLY A 477 21.42 -30.08 -14.88
C GLY A 477 22.87 -29.93 -14.40
N THR A 478 23.23 -28.79 -13.80
CA THR A 478 24.56 -28.52 -13.23
C THR A 478 24.70 -28.87 -11.75
N THR A 479 23.63 -29.33 -11.09
CA THR A 479 23.58 -29.54 -9.64
C THR A 479 23.92 -30.98 -9.20
N GLY A 480 24.16 -31.89 -10.15
CA GLY A 480 24.39 -33.31 -9.89
C GLY A 480 23.12 -34.12 -9.59
N VAL A 481 21.95 -33.49 -9.67
CA VAL A 481 20.64 -34.15 -9.62
C VAL A 481 20.48 -35.06 -10.83
N ARG A 482 19.99 -36.28 -10.58
CA ARG A 482 19.63 -37.24 -11.64
C ARG A 482 18.17 -37.06 -12.03
N PHE A 483 17.82 -37.36 -13.27
CA PHE A 483 16.46 -37.28 -13.77
C PHE A 483 15.95 -38.67 -14.15
N GLY A 484 14.68 -38.94 -13.81
CA GLY A 484 13.93 -40.10 -14.27
C GLY A 484 12.55 -39.66 -14.77
N THR A 485 12.03 -40.38 -15.74
CA THR A 485 10.66 -40.22 -16.26
C THR A 485 9.76 -41.32 -15.71
N ILE A 486 8.47 -41.03 -15.56
CA ILE A 486 7.45 -42.02 -15.14
C ILE A 486 6.77 -42.62 -16.36
#